data_AF-A0A9P4XXW6-F1
#
_entry.id   AF-A0A9P4XXW6-F1
#
_cell.length_a   1.000
_cell.length_b   1.000
_cell.length_c   1.000
_cell.angle_alpha   90.00
_cell.angle_beta   90.00
_cell.angle_gamma   90.00
#
_symmetry.space_group_name_H-M   'P 1'
#
loop_
_entity.id
_entity.type
_entity.pdbx_description
1 polymer ?
#
loop_
_entity_poly.entity_id
_entity_poly.type
_entity_poly.pdbx_seq_one_letter_code
_entity_poly.pdbx_strand_id
1 'polypeptide(L)'
;MSSPRDHLQDKWNHLYRKELPALAKAKDPAQPKWPVSLDHCFARIILDNAVGRDRPWHQVLKSPAYKHMSQQQLQDAIGLGEQLVSGQADLVALDEKSLELRGKRSKQQQRTTKTPKKRKAVDQDDGAVQGKTEKL
;
A
#
# COMPACT_ATOMS: atom_id res chain seq x y z
N MET A 1 -28.60 -17.45 9.63
CA MET A 1 -28.10 -16.10 9.98
C MET A 1 -26.72 -15.97 9.37
N SER A 2 -26.58 -15.20 8.28
CA SER A 2 -25.26 -14.90 7.72
C SER A 2 -24.42 -14.16 8.75
N SER A 3 -23.17 -14.57 8.93
CA SER A 3 -22.27 -13.91 9.88
C SER A 3 -22.02 -12.45 9.44
N PRO A 4 -21.72 -11.53 10.35
CA PRO A 4 -21.46 -10.13 10.00
C PRO A 4 -20.28 -9.96 9.02
N ARG A 5 -19.38 -10.95 8.96
CA ARG A 5 -18.32 -11.07 7.95
C ARG A 5 -18.84 -11.37 6.54
N ASP A 6 -19.89 -12.18 6.42
CA ASP A 6 -20.52 -12.57 5.14
C ASP A 6 -21.16 -11.36 4.46
N HIS A 7 -21.84 -10.50 5.23
CA HIS A 7 -22.38 -9.23 4.75
C HIS A 7 -21.28 -8.30 4.22
N LEU A 8 -20.14 -8.22 4.90
CA LEU A 8 -19.00 -7.43 4.45
C LEU A 8 -18.35 -8.03 3.20
N GLN A 9 -18.30 -9.36 3.09
CA GLN A 9 -17.81 -10.03 1.88
C GLN A 9 -18.71 -9.74 0.68
N ASP A 10 -20.03 -9.76 0.86
CA ASP A 10 -21.00 -9.43 -0.18
C ASP A 10 -20.88 -7.95 -0.60
N LYS A 11 -20.87 -7.03 0.37
CA LYS A 11 -20.67 -5.58 0.11
C LYS A 11 -19.36 -5.34 -0.66
N TRP A 12 -18.27 -5.98 -0.23
CA TRP A 12 -17.00 -5.92 -0.94
C TRP A 12 -17.12 -6.44 -2.38
N ASN A 13 -17.73 -7.62 -2.58
CA ASN A 13 -17.94 -8.23 -3.90
C ASN A 13 -18.73 -7.31 -4.84
N HIS A 14 -19.79 -6.70 -4.32
CA HIS A 14 -20.61 -5.75 -5.05
C HIS A 14 -19.80 -4.51 -5.44
N LEU A 15 -19.03 -3.96 -4.50
CA LEU A 15 -18.29 -2.72 -4.70
C LEU A 15 -17.22 -2.85 -5.77
N TYR A 16 -16.34 -3.85 -5.72
CA TYR A 16 -15.26 -3.96 -6.70
C TYR A 16 -15.71 -4.50 -8.08
N ARG A 17 -16.83 -5.26 -8.13
CA ARG A 17 -17.32 -5.87 -9.39
C ARG A 17 -18.38 -5.06 -10.10
N LYS A 18 -19.12 -4.20 -9.40
CA LYS A 18 -20.20 -3.40 -9.98
C LYS A 18 -19.92 -1.91 -9.86
N GLU A 19 -19.79 -1.38 -8.65
CA GLU A 19 -19.69 0.07 -8.41
C GLU A 19 -18.48 0.68 -9.13
N LEU A 20 -17.27 0.19 -8.83
CA LEU A 20 -16.05 0.71 -9.43
C LEU A 20 -16.04 0.58 -10.97
N PRO A 21 -16.22 -0.60 -11.58
CA PRO A 21 -16.23 -0.69 -13.04
C PRO A 21 -17.39 0.08 -13.69
N ALA A 22 -18.53 0.29 -13.01
CA ALA A 22 -19.59 1.15 -13.51
C ALA A 22 -19.14 2.62 -13.58
N LEU A 23 -18.48 3.13 -12.54
CA LEU A 23 -17.91 4.49 -12.54
C LEU A 23 -16.82 4.67 -13.60
N ALA A 24 -15.95 3.67 -13.74
CA ALA A 24 -14.92 3.64 -14.78
C ALA A 24 -15.53 3.72 -16.18
N LYS A 25 -16.60 2.95 -16.43
CA LYS A 25 -17.34 2.93 -17.71
C LYS A 25 -18.13 4.20 -17.96
N ALA A 26 -18.72 4.77 -16.91
CA ALA A 26 -19.46 6.02 -16.99
C ALA A 26 -18.57 7.20 -17.40
N LYS A 27 -17.22 7.04 -17.36
CA LYS A 27 -16.23 8.10 -17.60
C LYS A 27 -16.65 9.35 -16.86
N ASP A 28 -17.03 9.16 -15.60
CA ASP A 28 -17.60 10.24 -14.81
C ASP A 28 -16.60 11.41 -14.82
N PRO A 29 -17.03 12.65 -15.14
CA PRO A 29 -16.13 13.79 -15.25
C PRO A 29 -15.44 14.12 -13.92
N ALA A 30 -15.91 13.60 -12.79
CA ALA A 30 -15.19 13.66 -11.52
C ALA A 30 -13.92 12.79 -11.49
N GLN A 31 -13.79 11.80 -12.38
CA GLN A 31 -12.77 10.74 -12.34
C GLN A 31 -12.20 10.32 -13.73
N PRO A 32 -11.75 11.25 -14.60
CA PRO A 32 -11.35 10.95 -15.99
C PRO A 32 -10.03 10.16 -16.16
N LYS A 33 -9.27 9.92 -15.08
CA LYS A 33 -7.88 9.41 -15.13
C LYS A 33 -7.70 7.98 -14.63
N TRP A 34 -8.76 7.20 -14.47
CA TRP A 34 -8.62 5.85 -13.94
C TRP A 34 -7.80 4.96 -14.90
N PRO A 35 -6.64 4.44 -14.47
CA PRO A 35 -5.72 3.70 -15.34
C PRO A 35 -6.20 2.26 -15.59
N VAL A 36 -7.22 1.81 -14.85
CA VAL A 36 -7.75 0.45 -14.89
C VAL A 36 -9.27 0.47 -15.04
N SER A 37 -9.80 -0.53 -15.75
CA SER A 37 -11.24 -0.68 -15.99
C SER A 37 -11.77 -2.08 -15.63
N LEU A 38 -10.89 -2.96 -15.15
CA LEU A 38 -11.21 -4.35 -14.83
C LEU A 38 -11.46 -4.50 -13.32
N ASP A 39 -12.49 -5.26 -12.93
CA ASP A 39 -12.89 -5.49 -11.54
C ASP A 39 -11.73 -6.02 -10.67
N HIS A 40 -10.94 -6.97 -11.21
CA HIS A 40 -9.81 -7.56 -10.50
C HIS A 40 -8.64 -6.59 -10.31
N CYS A 41 -8.49 -5.58 -11.19
CA CYS A 41 -7.47 -4.54 -11.02
C CYS A 41 -7.82 -3.64 -9.83
N PHE A 42 -9.08 -3.22 -9.71
CA PHE A 42 -9.55 -2.47 -8.54
C PHE A 42 -9.34 -3.25 -7.24
N ALA A 43 -9.77 -4.52 -7.24
CA ALA A 43 -9.56 -5.39 -6.09
C ALA A 43 -8.08 -5.47 -5.72
N ARG A 44 -7.17 -5.66 -6.70
CA ARG A 44 -5.73 -5.70 -6.45
C ARG A 44 -5.23 -4.42 -5.79
N ILE A 45 -5.55 -3.25 -6.36
CA ILE A 45 -5.06 -1.94 -5.90
C ILE A 45 -5.53 -1.66 -4.48
N ILE A 46 -6.83 -1.85 -4.21
CA ILE A 46 -7.41 -1.63 -2.89
C ILE A 46 -6.81 -2.60 -1.87
N LEU A 47 -6.66 -3.88 -2.22
CA LEU A 47 -6.08 -4.88 -1.32
C LEU A 47 -4.61 -4.61 -0.99
N ASP A 48 -3.82 -4.16 -1.97
CA ASP A 48 -2.43 -3.80 -1.73
C ASP A 48 -2.32 -2.60 -0.77
N ASN A 49 -3.25 -1.65 -0.84
CA ASN A 49 -3.21 -0.45 0.01
C ASN A 49 -3.84 -0.67 1.39
N ALA A 50 -4.95 -1.43 1.48
CA ALA A 50 -5.64 -1.73 2.72
C ALA A 50 -4.92 -2.83 3.52
N VAL A 51 -4.54 -3.93 2.86
CA VAL A 51 -3.92 -5.11 3.48
C VAL A 51 -2.41 -5.11 3.30
N GLY A 52 -1.96 -4.91 2.05
CA GLY A 52 -0.58 -5.10 1.63
C GLY A 52 0.37 -3.94 1.93
N ARG A 53 0.08 -3.09 2.92
CA ARG A 53 0.74 -1.79 3.16
C ARG A 53 2.28 -1.76 2.98
N ASP A 54 2.98 -2.86 3.32
CA ASP A 54 4.44 -3.06 3.14
C ASP A 54 4.80 -4.09 2.05
N ARG A 55 3.88 -5.02 1.73
CA ARG A 55 4.11 -6.14 0.80
C ARG A 55 2.85 -6.48 0.03
N PRO A 56 2.94 -6.98 -1.21
CA PRO A 56 1.76 -7.32 -1.99
C PRO A 56 0.82 -8.25 -1.24
N TRP A 57 -0.48 -8.01 -1.35
CA TRP A 57 -1.48 -8.75 -0.57
C TRP A 57 -1.40 -10.27 -0.77
N HIS A 58 -0.87 -10.75 -1.91
CA HIS A 58 -0.62 -12.19 -2.18
C HIS A 58 0.36 -12.84 -1.19
N GLN A 59 1.27 -12.07 -0.59
CA GLN A 59 2.20 -12.59 0.41
C GLN A 59 1.62 -12.57 1.82
N VAL A 60 0.61 -11.74 2.06
CA VAL A 60 -0.03 -11.58 3.38
C VAL A 60 -1.26 -12.49 3.50
N LEU A 61 -2.01 -12.66 2.40
CA LEU A 61 -3.25 -13.41 2.35
C LEU A 61 -3.22 -14.50 1.27
N LYS A 62 -3.82 -15.65 1.61
CA LYS A 62 -4.07 -16.72 0.64
C LYS A 62 -5.14 -16.30 -0.36
N SER A 63 -4.96 -16.72 -1.60
CA SER A 63 -5.99 -16.55 -2.63
C SER A 63 -7.08 -17.61 -2.45
N PRO A 64 -8.38 -17.25 -2.53
CA PRO A 64 -8.91 -15.93 -2.86
C PRO A 64 -9.01 -14.98 -1.65
N ALA A 65 -8.54 -13.73 -1.82
CA ALA A 65 -8.44 -12.73 -0.73
C ALA A 65 -9.74 -12.59 0.08
N TYR A 66 -10.88 -12.50 -0.60
CA TYR A 66 -12.18 -12.26 0.05
C TYR A 66 -12.55 -13.34 1.07
N LYS A 67 -12.10 -14.60 0.88
CA LYS A 67 -12.34 -15.70 1.83
C LYS A 67 -11.38 -15.70 3.02
N HIS A 68 -10.21 -15.09 2.88
CA HIS A 68 -9.15 -15.13 3.89
C HIS A 68 -8.98 -13.81 4.64
N MET A 69 -9.68 -12.74 4.23
CA MET A 69 -9.68 -11.46 4.94
C MET A 69 -10.44 -11.52 6.27
N SER A 70 -9.87 -10.87 7.27
CA SER A 70 -10.51 -10.56 8.55
C SER A 70 -11.56 -9.46 8.38
N GLN A 71 -12.48 -9.35 9.34
CA GLN A 71 -13.55 -8.36 9.31
C GLN A 71 -13.02 -6.92 9.22
N GLN A 72 -11.94 -6.60 9.93
CA GLN A 72 -11.30 -5.28 9.85
C GLN A 72 -10.69 -5.01 8.48
N GLN A 73 -10.05 -6.00 7.86
CA GLN A 73 -9.48 -5.85 6.52
C GLN A 73 -10.57 -5.61 5.46
N LEU A 74 -11.71 -6.28 5.59
CA LEU A 74 -12.88 -6.03 4.74
C LEU A 74 -13.41 -4.61 4.92
N GLN A 75 -13.51 -4.11 6.16
CA GLN A 75 -13.94 -2.74 6.44
C GLN A 75 -12.96 -1.70 5.87
N ASP A 76 -11.65 -1.89 6.03
CA ASP A 76 -10.61 -1.01 5.49
C ASP A 76 -10.67 -0.97 3.95
N ALA A 77 -10.85 -2.14 3.32
CA ALA A 77 -10.98 -2.26 1.87
C ALA A 77 -12.27 -1.60 1.34
N ILE A 78 -13.41 -1.83 2.02
CA ILE A 78 -14.68 -1.19 1.66
C ILE A 78 -14.57 0.32 1.82
N GLY A 79 -14.00 0.81 2.93
CA GLY A 79 -13.83 2.24 3.18
C GLY A 79 -12.98 2.91 2.10
N LEU A 80 -11.86 2.30 1.73
CA LEU A 80 -11.02 2.80 0.64
C LEU A 80 -11.75 2.79 -0.71
N GLY A 81 -12.57 1.77 -0.95
CA GLY A 81 -13.45 1.67 -2.11
C GLY A 81 -14.51 2.78 -2.15
N GLU A 82 -15.16 3.08 -1.03
CA GLU A 82 -16.14 4.17 -0.91
C GLU A 82 -15.49 5.55 -1.08
N GLN A 83 -14.23 5.72 -0.66
CA GLN A 83 -13.46 6.94 -0.93
C GLN A 83 -13.14 7.11 -2.42
N LEU A 84 -12.86 6.02 -3.14
CA LEU A 84 -12.69 6.04 -4.59
C LEU A 84 -13.98 6.44 -5.31
N VAL A 85 -15.11 5.84 -4.90
CA VAL A 85 -16.45 6.18 -5.39
C VAL A 85 -16.75 7.68 -5.16
N SER A 86 -16.40 8.20 -3.99
CA SER A 86 -16.65 9.60 -3.62
C SER A 86 -15.63 10.61 -4.20
N GLY A 87 -14.62 10.15 -4.95
CA GLY A 87 -13.55 11.03 -5.46
C GLY A 87 -12.60 11.58 -4.40
N GLN A 88 -12.63 11.04 -3.18
CA GLN A 88 -11.72 11.42 -2.08
C GLN A 88 -10.35 10.75 -2.19
N ALA A 89 -10.30 9.57 -2.81
CA ALA A 89 -9.07 8.85 -3.08
C ALA A 89 -8.75 8.86 -4.57
N ASP A 90 -7.46 9.02 -4.89
CA ASP A 90 -6.97 9.00 -6.26
C ASP A 90 -6.51 7.59 -6.64
N LEU A 91 -7.19 6.99 -7.63
CA LEU A 91 -6.90 5.63 -8.07
C LEU A 91 -5.51 5.51 -8.70
N VAL A 92 -5.02 6.57 -9.37
CA VAL A 92 -3.70 6.56 -10.02
C VAL A 92 -2.63 6.44 -8.94
N ALA A 93 -2.71 7.27 -7.90
CA ALA A 93 -1.77 7.23 -6.79
C ALA A 93 -1.76 5.87 -6.07
N LEU A 94 -2.94 5.26 -5.90
CA LEU A 94 -3.05 3.93 -5.29
C LEU A 94 -2.49 2.81 -6.19
N ASP A 95 -2.69 2.90 -7.51
CA ASP A 95 -2.13 1.95 -8.47
C ASP A 95 -0.60 2.02 -8.51
N GLU A 96 -0.05 3.24 -8.57
CA GLU A 96 1.39 3.47 -8.52
C GLU A 96 1.99 2.83 -7.27
N LYS A 97 1.42 3.11 -6.09
CA LYS A 97 1.87 2.50 -4.83
C LYS A 97 1.79 0.97 -4.86
N SER A 98 0.76 0.39 -5.48
CA SER A 98 0.65 -1.06 -5.62
C SER A 98 1.69 -1.67 -6.58
N LEU A 99 2.06 -0.94 -7.65
CA LEU A 99 3.13 -1.34 -8.55
C LEU A 99 4.50 -1.31 -7.86
N GLU A 100 4.72 -0.28 -7.03
CA GLU A 100 5.91 -0.12 -6.22
C GLU A 100 6.10 -1.28 -5.23
N LEU A 101 5.05 -1.64 -4.48
CA LEU A 101 5.06 -2.76 -3.53
C LEU A 101 5.44 -4.10 -4.20
N ARG A 102 5.06 -4.28 -5.47
CA ARG A 102 5.39 -5.50 -6.25
C ARG A 102 6.75 -5.46 -6.92
N GLY A 103 7.54 -4.40 -6.70
CA GLY A 103 8.87 -4.28 -7.28
C GLY A 103 8.87 -4.01 -8.80
N LYS A 104 7.71 -3.72 -9.41
CA LYS A 104 7.64 -3.18 -10.77
C LYS A 104 7.98 -1.69 -10.67
N ARG A 105 9.28 -1.41 -10.54
CA ARG A 105 9.82 -0.06 -10.48
C ARG A 105 9.49 0.70 -11.77
N SER A 106 8.41 1.48 -11.76
CA SER A 106 8.35 2.68 -12.58
C SER A 106 9.58 3.51 -12.20
N LYS A 107 10.37 3.89 -13.21
CA LYS A 107 11.77 4.36 -13.13
C LYS A 107 12.03 5.59 -12.24
N GLN A 108 11.00 6.14 -11.60
CA GLN A 108 10.97 7.46 -10.97
C GLN A 108 11.39 7.48 -9.50
N GLN A 109 11.33 6.36 -8.76
CA GLN A 109 11.57 6.32 -7.31
C GLN A 109 12.93 5.76 -6.86
N GLN A 110 13.92 5.66 -7.75
CA GLN A 110 15.30 5.35 -7.31
C GLN A 110 15.98 6.48 -6.51
N ARG A 111 15.29 7.59 -6.21
CA ARG A 111 15.88 8.77 -5.55
C ARG A 111 15.53 8.94 -4.07
N THR A 112 14.57 8.24 -3.48
CA THR A 112 14.07 8.58 -2.12
C THR A 112 14.28 7.52 -1.04
N THR A 113 14.68 6.29 -1.36
CA THR A 113 14.96 5.25 -0.34
C THR A 113 16.45 4.94 -0.21
N LYS A 114 17.26 5.99 0.01
CA LYS A 114 18.53 5.81 0.73
C LYS A 114 18.26 6.03 2.22
N THR A 115 17.78 4.97 2.87
CA THR A 115 17.86 4.82 4.32
C THR A 115 19.30 5.09 4.77
N PRO A 116 19.58 6.04 5.67
CA PRO A 116 20.90 6.14 6.26
C PRO A 116 21.11 4.91 7.14
N LYS A 117 22.03 4.04 6.70
CA LYS A 117 22.53 2.92 7.49
C LYS A 117 22.92 3.41 8.88
N LYS A 118 22.32 2.80 9.91
CA LYS A 118 22.82 2.81 11.30
C LYS A 118 24.34 2.65 11.29
N ARG A 119 25.06 3.67 11.74
CA ARG A 119 26.47 3.50 12.16
C ARG A 119 26.45 2.99 13.59
N LYS A 120 26.99 1.78 13.74
CA LYS A 120 27.27 1.11 15.02
C LYS A 120 28.10 2.02 15.92
N ALA A 121 27.78 1.98 17.21
CA ALA A 121 28.69 2.29 18.28
C ALA A 121 29.99 1.47 18.12
N VAL A 122 31.13 2.12 18.24
CA VAL A 122 32.38 1.49 18.65
C VAL A 122 32.92 2.33 19.80
N ASP A 123 32.80 1.71 20.96
CA ASP A 123 33.56 1.95 22.17
C ASP A 123 35.05 1.79 21.85
N GLN A 124 35.86 2.80 22.18
CA GLN A 124 37.30 2.59 22.42
C GLN A 124 37.88 3.71 23.28
N ASP A 125 37.97 3.33 24.55
CA ASP A 125 38.87 3.73 25.61
C ASP A 125 40.37 3.67 25.22
N ASP A 126 41.17 4.35 26.04
CA ASP A 126 42.62 4.25 26.27
C ASP A 126 43.61 5.15 25.50
N GLY A 127 44.52 5.78 26.27
CA GLY A 127 45.87 6.11 25.80
C GLY A 127 46.33 7.58 25.72
N ALA A 128 46.10 8.45 26.71
CA ALA A 128 46.82 9.72 26.80
C ALA A 128 48.19 9.52 27.48
N VAL A 129 49.23 9.23 26.69
CA VAL A 129 50.63 9.17 27.15
C VAL A 129 51.53 10.11 26.34
N GLN A 130 52.23 10.97 27.09
CA GLN A 130 53.50 11.66 26.81
C GLN A 130 53.60 12.83 25.82
N GLY A 131 54.12 13.94 26.35
CA GLY A 131 54.69 15.07 25.62
C GLY A 131 55.45 16.02 26.54
N LYS A 132 56.58 15.54 27.08
CA LYS A 132 57.62 16.31 27.77
C LYS A 132 58.48 17.06 26.73
N THR A 133 59.20 18.12 27.16
CA THR A 133 60.27 18.89 26.45
C THR A 133 59.78 20.04 25.56
N GLU A 134 60.41 21.20 25.42
CA GLU A 134 61.51 21.95 26.07
C GLU A 134 61.50 23.36 25.42
N LYS A 135 61.88 24.40 26.19
CA LYS A 135 62.69 25.58 25.78
C LYS A 135 62.25 26.47 24.59
N LEU A 136 61.98 27.75 24.85
CA LEU A 136 63.00 28.82 24.82
C LEU A 136 62.55 30.01 25.67
#